data_AF-A0A183EI61-F1
#
_entry.id   AF-A0A183EI61-F1
#
_cell.length_a   1.000
_cell.length_b   1.000
_cell.length_c   1.000
_cell.angle_alpha   90.00
_cell.angle_beta   90.00
_cell.angle_gamma   90.00
#
_symmetry.space_group_name_H-M   'P 1'
#
loop_
_entity.id
_entity.type
_entity.pdbx_description
1 polymer ?
#
loop_
_entity_poly.entity_id
_entity_poly.type
_entity_poly.pdbx_seq_one_letter_code
_entity_poly.pdbx_strand_id
1 'polypeptide(L)'
;MILTFRFPTVVWHMCHDFHFRYYLREDAEDAMRCINGTRLDDRIIRTDWDAGFVEGRQYGRGKHGGQVRDEYRKDYDPGRGGWNKVIASRMFHQKT
;
A
#
# COMPACT_ATOMS: atom_id res chain seq x y z
N MET A 1 -7.46 31.89 5.73
CA MET A 1 -5.99 31.82 5.81
C MET A 1 -5.63 30.93 6.99
N ILE A 2 -5.64 29.60 6.78
CA ILE A 2 -5.31 28.64 7.84
C ILE A 2 -3.81 28.37 7.73
N LEU A 3 -3.07 29.00 8.64
CA LEU A 3 -1.65 28.73 8.89
C LEU A 3 -1.53 27.36 9.59
N THR A 4 -1.31 26.29 8.83
CA THR A 4 -0.76 25.04 9.40
C THR A 4 0.75 25.05 9.26
N PHE A 5 1.44 25.75 10.16
CA PHE A 5 2.81 25.36 10.50
C PHE A 5 2.72 24.13 11.41
N ARG A 6 2.85 22.95 10.81
CA ARG A 6 3.18 21.70 11.51
C ARG A 6 4.30 21.04 10.72
N PHE A 7 5.54 21.36 11.07
CA PHE A 7 6.67 20.46 10.82
C PHE A 7 6.59 19.33 11.87
N PRO A 8 6.24 18.09 11.49
CA PRO A 8 6.96 16.96 12.05
C PRO A 8 7.10 15.78 11.06
N THR A 9 8.30 15.23 10.91
CA THR A 9 8.61 13.91 10.29
C THR A 9 8.01 13.67 8.92
N VAL A 10 8.85 13.89 7.92
CA VAL A 10 8.41 14.12 6.57
C VAL A 10 8.18 12.80 5.87
N VAL A 11 6.89 12.55 5.64
CA VAL A 11 6.35 11.74 4.56
C VAL A 11 6.44 10.25 4.74
N TRP A 12 5.31 9.63 4.41
CA TRP A 12 5.09 8.22 4.38
C TRP A 12 4.63 7.80 3.01
N HIS A 13 5.32 6.88 2.36
CA HIS A 13 4.69 5.88 1.51
C HIS A 13 5.78 4.91 1.05
N MET A 14 5.49 3.61 1.05
CA MET A 14 5.55 2.89 -0.23
C MET A 14 4.91 1.51 -0.16
N CYS A 15 4.19 1.20 -1.24
CA CYS A 15 3.88 -0.11 -1.77
C CYS A 15 3.39 -1.17 -0.77
N HIS A 16 2.12 -1.57 -0.96
CA HIS A 16 1.62 -2.84 -0.46
C HIS A 16 1.51 -2.95 1.09
N ASP A 17 1.06 -1.87 1.73
CA ASP A 17 0.78 -1.71 3.18
C ASP A 17 1.97 -1.30 4.07
N PHE A 18 3.17 -1.11 3.51
CA PHE A 18 4.33 -0.63 4.28
C PHE A 18 4.40 0.90 4.37
N HIS A 19 4.83 1.38 5.54
CA HIS A 19 4.97 2.79 5.84
C HIS A 19 6.41 3.06 6.31
N PHE A 20 7.14 3.95 5.61
CA PHE A 20 8.48 4.42 5.98
C PHE A 20 8.47 5.87 6.44
N ARG A 21 9.16 6.17 7.55
CA ARG A 21 9.23 7.50 8.17
C ARG A 21 10.63 8.06 7.97
N TYR A 22 10.77 9.17 7.24
CA TYR A 22 12.05 9.87 7.12
C TYR A 22 12.12 11.04 8.11
N TYR A 23 13.33 11.35 8.58
CA TYR A 23 13.57 12.48 9.47
C TYR A 23 13.61 13.79 8.69
N LEU A 24 14.29 13.80 7.54
CA LEU A 24 14.41 14.96 6.65
C LEU A 24 13.50 14.81 5.43
N ARG A 25 13.02 15.95 4.91
CA ARG A 25 12.22 15.99 3.68
C ARG A 25 13.03 15.58 2.46
N GLU A 26 14.28 16.03 2.41
CA GLU A 26 15.19 15.82 1.29
C GLU A 26 15.43 14.32 1.07
N ASP A 27 15.71 13.58 2.15
CA ASP A 27 15.85 12.12 2.12
C ASP A 27 14.61 11.42 1.56
N ALA A 28 13.40 11.90 1.91
CA ALA A 28 12.16 11.35 1.40
C ALA A 28 11.96 11.65 -0.10
N GLU A 29 12.36 12.84 -0.56
CA GLU A 29 12.31 13.22 -1.99
C GLU A 29 13.28 12.37 -2.82
N ASP A 30 14.48 12.14 -2.32
CA ASP A 30 15.48 11.30 -2.97
C ASP A 30 15.05 9.82 -2.97
N ALA A 31 14.54 9.32 -1.85
CA ALA A 31 13.96 7.98 -1.79
C ALA A 31 12.82 7.82 -2.79
N MET A 32 11.92 8.79 -2.91
CA MET A 32 10.85 8.74 -3.91
C MET A 32 11.40 8.74 -5.34
N ARG A 33 12.40 9.56 -5.66
CA ARG A 33 12.99 9.59 -7.00
C ARG A 33 13.70 8.29 -7.36
N CYS A 34 14.43 7.72 -6.41
CA CYS A 34 15.28 6.55 -6.64
C CYS A 34 14.51 5.23 -6.57
N ILE A 35 13.51 5.13 -5.70
CA ILE A 35 12.82 3.86 -5.41
C ILE A 35 11.57 3.71 -6.31
N ASN A 36 10.92 4.81 -6.72
CA ASN A 36 9.73 4.73 -7.56
C ASN A 36 10.02 4.06 -8.90
N GLY A 37 9.28 2.99 -9.22
CA GLY A 37 9.47 2.24 -10.45
C GLY A 37 10.61 1.22 -10.42
N THR A 38 11.31 1.06 -9.29
CA THR A 38 12.29 -0.02 -9.12
C THR A 38 11.61 -1.38 -8.91
N ARG A 39 12.38 -2.46 -8.99
CA ARG A 39 11.91 -3.83 -8.76
C ARG A 39 12.30 -4.29 -7.37
N LEU A 40 11.32 -4.74 -6.59
CA LEU A 40 11.51 -5.45 -5.32
C LEU A 40 10.83 -6.82 -5.43
N ASP A 41 11.56 -7.90 -5.20
CA ASP A 41 11.09 -9.28 -5.39
C ASP A 41 10.37 -9.48 -6.75
N ASP A 42 10.99 -8.99 -7.82
CA ASP A 42 10.47 -8.99 -9.19
C ASP A 42 9.18 -8.20 -9.43
N ARG A 43 8.76 -7.38 -8.47
CA ARG A 43 7.56 -6.52 -8.56
C ARG A 43 7.96 -5.08 -8.70
N ILE A 44 7.30 -4.36 -9.60
CA ILE A 44 7.46 -2.92 -9.72
C ILE A 44 6.76 -2.27 -8.52
N ILE A 45 7.51 -1.51 -7.73
CA ILE A 45 6.99 -0.79 -6.56
C ILE A 45 6.62 0.64 -6.91
N ARG A 46 5.57 1.17 -6.26
CA ARG A 46 5.09 2.55 -6.41
C ARG A 46 5.05 3.32 -5.09
N THR A 47 5.65 4.52 -5.09
CA THR A 47 5.63 5.51 -4.00
C THR A 47 4.62 6.58 -4.34
N ASP A 48 4.03 7.13 -3.30
CA ASP A 48 3.21 8.33 -3.36
C ASP A 48 3.56 9.19 -2.13
N TRP A 49 2.92 10.35 -1.94
CA TRP A 49 3.05 11.13 -0.71
C TRP A 49 1.85 10.84 0.21
N ASP A 50 2.06 10.72 1.52
CA ASP A 50 0.99 10.60 2.52
C ASP A 50 1.09 11.68 3.61
N ALA A 51 -0.07 12.01 4.18
CA ALA A 51 -0.27 13.10 5.13
C ALA A 51 0.14 12.75 6.58
N GLY A 52 0.62 11.53 6.86
CA GLY A 52 1.08 11.11 8.20
C GLY A 52 0.47 9.81 8.69
N PHE A 53 1.22 9.09 9.53
CA PHE A 53 0.74 7.89 10.21
C PHE A 53 -0.28 8.24 11.29
N VAL A 54 -1.42 7.54 11.25
CA VAL A 54 -2.47 7.59 12.27
C VAL A 54 -2.79 6.14 12.62
N GLU A 55 -2.98 5.86 13.91
CA GLU A 55 -3.34 4.53 14.37
C GLU A 55 -4.61 4.02 13.66
N GLY A 56 -4.61 2.74 13.27
CA GLY A 56 -5.66 2.14 12.46
C GLY A 56 -5.47 2.26 10.94
N ARG A 57 -4.58 3.14 10.43
CA ARG A 57 -4.24 3.18 8.99
C ARG A 57 -3.36 2.01 8.53
N GLN A 58 -2.80 1.26 9.48
CA GLN A 58 -1.98 0.07 9.26
C GLN A 58 -2.77 -1.13 8.71
N TYR A 59 -4.09 -1.13 8.87
CA TYR A 59 -4.94 -2.23 8.42
C TYR A 59 -5.54 -1.93 7.05
N GLY A 60 -5.65 -2.97 6.23
CA GLY A 60 -6.35 -2.91 4.96
C GLY A 60 -7.81 -2.54 5.15
N ARG A 61 -8.32 -1.64 4.30
CA ARG A 61 -9.71 -1.14 4.34
C ARG A 61 -10.69 -1.98 3.53
N GLY A 62 -10.24 -3.12 3.02
CA GLY A 62 -11.08 -4.09 2.31
C GLY A 62 -12.13 -4.69 3.24
N LYS A 63 -13.27 -5.10 2.68
CA LYS A 63 -14.32 -5.82 3.40
C LYS A 63 -13.81 -7.07 4.10
N HIS A 64 -12.77 -7.69 3.56
CA HIS A 64 -12.13 -8.89 4.12
C HIS A 64 -10.84 -8.59 4.90
N GLY A 65 -10.59 -7.33 5.27
CA GLY A 65 -9.43 -6.88 6.06
C GLY A 65 -8.14 -6.68 5.28
N GLY A 66 -8.12 -7.02 3.98
CA GLY A 66 -7.00 -6.78 3.07
C GLY A 66 -7.06 -5.42 2.38
N GLN A 67 -6.22 -5.18 1.37
CA GLN A 67 -6.33 -3.97 0.56
C GLN A 67 -7.61 -3.99 -0.28
N VAL A 68 -8.29 -2.84 -0.34
CA VAL A 68 -9.47 -2.65 -1.21
C VAL A 68 -9.14 -2.98 -2.66
N ARG A 69 -7.93 -2.65 -3.13
CA ARG A 69 -7.49 -2.92 -4.50
C ARG A 69 -7.44 -4.41 -4.82
N ASP A 70 -7.05 -5.24 -3.86
CA ASP A 70 -6.93 -6.69 -4.04
C ASP A 70 -8.30 -7.37 -4.14
N GLU A 71 -9.36 -6.75 -3.65
CA GLU A 71 -10.73 -7.30 -3.75
C GLU A 71 -11.28 -7.23 -5.18
N TYR A 72 -10.93 -6.20 -5.95
CA TYR A 72 -11.40 -6.01 -7.33
C TYR A 72 -10.47 -6.65 -8.39
N ARG A 73 -9.31 -7.17 -7.97
CA ARG A 73 -8.33 -7.82 -8.84
C ARG A 73 -8.91 -9.12 -9.41
N LYS A 74 -8.71 -9.40 -10.70
CA LYS A 74 -9.27 -10.59 -11.39
C LYS A 74 -8.22 -11.64 -11.76
N ASP A 75 -6.96 -11.23 -11.84
CA ASP A 75 -5.81 -12.08 -12.09
C ASP A 75 -5.45 -12.95 -10.86
N TYR A 76 -4.67 -14.00 -11.10
CA TYR A 76 -4.10 -14.83 -10.04
C TYR A 76 -2.69 -14.34 -9.72
N ASP A 77 -2.43 -13.97 -8.46
CA ASP A 77 -1.11 -13.54 -7.99
C ASP A 77 -0.72 -14.35 -6.75
N PRO A 78 0.22 -15.31 -6.87
CA PRO A 78 0.63 -16.15 -5.74
C PRO A 78 1.26 -15.36 -4.60
N GLY A 79 1.94 -14.24 -4.87
CA GLY A 79 2.55 -13.42 -3.81
C GLY A 79 1.57 -12.51 -3.07
N ARG A 80 0.28 -12.55 -3.43
CA ARG A 80 -0.83 -11.88 -2.70
C ARG A 80 -1.88 -12.86 -2.19
N GLY A 81 -1.52 -14.13 -2.02
CA GLY A 81 -2.45 -15.17 -1.54
C GLY A 81 -3.35 -15.76 -2.64
N GLY A 82 -3.01 -15.56 -3.92
CA GLY A 82 -3.65 -16.22 -5.05
C GLY A 82 -4.83 -15.45 -5.64
N TRP A 83 -6.00 -16.10 -5.65
CA TRP A 83 -7.26 -15.51 -6.14
C TRP A 83 -7.82 -14.51 -5.12
N ASN A 84 -8.57 -13.52 -5.61
CA ASN A 84 -9.33 -12.64 -4.71
C ASN A 84 -10.32 -13.48 -3.86
N LYS A 85 -10.67 -12.98 -2.67
CA LYS A 85 -11.52 -13.73 -1.72
C LYS A 85 -12.93 -14.01 -2.27
N VAL A 86 -13.44 -13.15 -3.15
CA VAL A 86 -14.77 -13.28 -3.77
C VAL A 86 -14.82 -14.43 -4.78
N ILE A 87 -13.84 -14.51 -5.69
CA ILE A 87 -13.69 -15.57 -6.69
C ILE A 87 -13.35 -16.88 -5.99
N ALA A 88 -12.44 -16.85 -5.02
CA ALA A 88 -12.11 -18.04 -4.23
C ALA A 88 -13.37 -18.65 -3.59
N SER A 89 -14.17 -17.84 -2.90
CA SER A 89 -15.44 -18.29 -2.29
C SER A 89 -16.41 -18.87 -3.32
N ARG A 90 -16.53 -18.23 -4.50
CA ARG A 90 -17.39 -18.71 -5.59
C ARG A 90 -16.91 -20.04 -6.18
N MET A 91 -15.60 -20.23 -6.33
CA MET A 91 -15.01 -21.47 -6.82
C MET A 91 -15.20 -22.63 -5.83
N PHE A 92 -15.12 -22.38 -4.52
CA PHE A 92 -15.41 -23.40 -3.51
C PHE A 92 -16.87 -23.85 -3.56
N HIS A 93 -17.82 -22.94 -3.71
CA HIS A 93 -19.26 -23.28 -3.78
C HIS A 93 -19.63 -24.10 -5.01
N GLN A 94 -18.89 -23.99 -6.11
CA GLN A 94 -19.17 -24.72 -7.36
C GLN A 94 -18.68 -26.18 -7.34
N LYS A 95 -17.87 -26.56 -6.36
CA LYS A 95 -17.28 -27.91 -6.24
C LYS A 95 -18.01 -28.82 -5.23
N THR A 96 -19.07 -28.32 -4.60
CA THR A 96 -20.03 -29.09 -3.80
C THR A 96 -21.29 -29.32 -4.61
#